data_AF-A0A7I7PCU8-F1
#
_entry.id   AF-A0A7I7PCU8-F1
#
_cell.length_a   1.000
_cell.length_b   1.000
_cell.length_c   1.000
_cell.angle_alpha   90.00
_cell.angle_beta   90.00
_cell.angle_gamma   90.00
#
_symmetry.space_group_name_H-M   'P 1'
#
loop_
_entity.id
_entity.type
_entity.pdbx_description
1 polymer ?
#
loop_
_entity_poly.entity_id
_entity_poly.type
_entity_poly.pdbx_seq_one_letter_code
_entity_poly.pdbx_strand_id
1 'polypeptide(L)'
;MEISYNYGAGADLSHAMATQAAMLSQHAHELMQAGTVLVSEQLQGQGGDAYLDSLRRLTSAVSDIGDTIQRHSAAVTSSFGSAHDTDSMAAQMLGL
;
A
#
# COMPACT_ATOMS: atom_id res chain seq x y z
N MET A 1 2.80 -18.86 29.66
CA MET A 1 1.89 -18.56 28.53
C MET A 1 2.81 -18.13 27.40
N GLU A 2 3.09 -19.03 26.47
CA GLU A 2 3.95 -18.75 25.32
C GLU A 2 3.10 -17.97 24.31
N ILE A 3 3.46 -16.73 24.03
CA ILE A 3 2.82 -16.00 22.93
C ILE A 3 3.41 -16.58 21.66
N SER A 4 2.70 -17.51 21.03
CA SER A 4 3.10 -18.05 19.73
C SER A 4 2.86 -17.00 18.65
N TYR A 5 3.90 -16.26 18.31
CA TYR A 5 3.89 -15.35 17.17
C TYR A 5 4.09 -16.15 15.89
N ASN A 6 3.08 -16.17 15.00
CA ASN A 6 3.25 -16.71 13.65
C ASN A 6 3.91 -15.65 12.76
N TYR A 7 5.23 -15.55 12.87
CA TYR A 7 6.07 -14.59 12.16
C TYR A 7 5.89 -14.65 10.63
N GLY A 8 5.74 -15.85 10.08
CA GLY A 8 5.51 -16.06 8.64
C GLY A 8 4.18 -15.47 8.16
N ALA A 9 3.10 -15.69 8.90
CA ALA A 9 1.79 -15.13 8.55
C ALA A 9 1.76 -13.59 8.59
N GLY A 10 2.50 -12.97 9.51
CA GLY A 10 2.63 -11.51 9.59
C GLY A 10 3.42 -10.94 8.40
N ALA A 11 4.52 -11.59 8.02
CA ALA A 11 5.31 -11.24 6.85
C ALA A 11 4.50 -11.39 5.55
N ASP A 12 3.81 -12.52 5.36
CA ASP A 12 2.98 -12.79 4.19
C ASP A 12 1.85 -11.77 4.03
N LEU A 13 1.16 -11.43 5.13
CA LEU A 13 0.11 -10.41 5.13
C LEU A 13 0.67 -9.04 4.73
N SER A 14 1.79 -8.64 5.32
CA SER A 14 2.43 -7.35 4.99
C SER A 14 2.87 -7.28 3.52
N HIS A 15 3.37 -8.38 2.97
CA HIS A 15 3.76 -8.46 1.56
C HIS A 15 2.54 -8.37 0.63
N ALA A 16 1.45 -9.07 0.96
CA ALA A 16 0.20 -9.02 0.20
C ALA A 16 -0.40 -7.61 0.21
N MET A 17 -0.41 -6.94 1.37
CA MET A 17 -0.87 -5.55 1.49
C MET A 17 -0.01 -4.57 0.70
N ALA A 18 1.32 -4.71 0.73
CA ALA A 18 2.22 -3.89 -0.08
C ALA A 18 1.99 -4.08 -1.58
N THR A 19 1.75 -5.32 -2.02
CA THR A 19 1.41 -5.63 -3.42
C THR A 19 0.09 -4.96 -3.82
N GLN A 20 -0.94 -5.08 -2.98
CA GLN A 20 -2.24 -4.43 -3.23
C GLN A 20 -2.14 -2.91 -3.29
N ALA A 21 -1.32 -2.30 -2.43
CA ALA A 21 -1.04 -0.86 -2.46
C ALA A 21 -0.38 -0.42 -3.78
N ALA A 22 0.59 -1.19 -4.27
CA ALA A 22 1.24 -0.92 -5.54
C ALA A 22 0.23 -1.01 -6.71
N MET A 23 -0.63 -2.03 -6.72
CA MET A 23 -1.70 -2.14 -7.73
C MET A 23 -2.68 -0.96 -7.66
N LEU A 24 -3.03 -0.49 -6.46
CA LEU A 24 -3.94 0.64 -6.29
C LEU A 24 -3.34 1.94 -6.85
N SER A 25 -2.07 2.19 -6.57
CA SER A 25 -1.33 3.35 -7.10
C SER A 25 -1.21 3.29 -8.63
N GLN A 26 -0.89 2.10 -9.18
CA GLN A 26 -0.85 1.87 -10.63
C GLN A 26 -2.22 2.13 -11.27
N HIS A 27 -3.30 1.62 -10.67
CA HIS A 27 -4.65 1.83 -11.18
C HIS A 27 -5.06 3.30 -11.18
N ALA A 28 -4.65 4.08 -10.16
CA ALA A 28 -4.89 5.52 -10.12
C ALA A 28 -4.22 6.25 -11.29
N HIS A 29 -2.99 5.86 -11.65
CA HIS A 29 -2.28 6.41 -12.81
C HIS A 29 -3.01 6.08 -14.12
N GLU A 30 -3.43 4.83 -14.28
CA GLU A 30 -4.18 4.38 -15.46
C GLU A 30 -5.50 5.13 -15.63
N LEU A 31 -6.24 5.32 -14.53
CA LEU A 31 -7.48 6.10 -14.53
C LEU A 31 -7.24 7.55 -14.94
N MET A 32 -6.19 8.20 -14.41
CA MET A 32 -5.84 9.57 -14.77
C MET A 32 -5.50 9.69 -16.26
N GLN A 33 -4.73 8.73 -16.79
CA GLN A 33 -4.33 8.70 -18.19
C GLN A 33 -5.55 8.51 -19.12
N ALA A 34 -6.40 7.53 -18.81
CA ALA A 34 -7.62 7.26 -19.57
C ALA A 34 -8.60 8.45 -19.54
N GLY A 35 -8.78 9.09 -18.38
CA GLY A 35 -9.65 10.25 -18.26
C GLY A 35 -9.10 11.48 -18.97
N THR A 36 -7.78 11.65 -19.02
CA THR A 36 -7.14 12.72 -19.82
C THR A 36 -7.42 12.54 -21.32
N VAL A 37 -7.31 11.30 -21.81
CA VAL A 37 -7.65 10.96 -23.21
C VAL A 37 -9.12 11.28 -23.49
N LEU A 38 -10.03 10.81 -22.62
CA LEU A 38 -11.48 11.05 -22.76
C LEU A 38 -11.82 12.55 -22.87
N VAL A 39 -11.22 13.40 -22.03
CA VAL A 39 -11.47 14.85 -22.10
C VAL A 39 -10.93 15.47 -23.38
N SER A 40 -9.73 15.06 -23.81
CA SER A 40 -9.14 15.56 -25.05
C SER A 40 -9.99 15.22 -26.28
N GLU A 41 -10.64 14.05 -26.28
CA GLU A 41 -11.41 13.54 -27.41
C GLU A 41 -12.89 13.93 -27.39
N GLN A 42 -13.54 13.99 -26.21
CA GLN A 42 -15.02 13.98 -26.12
C GLN A 42 -15.63 15.09 -25.25
N LEU A 43 -14.88 15.69 -24.32
CA LEU A 43 -15.44 16.60 -23.31
C LEU A 43 -14.70 17.95 -23.27
N GLN A 44 -14.57 18.62 -24.41
CA GLN A 44 -13.89 19.92 -24.47
C GLN A 44 -14.72 21.03 -23.79
N GLY A 45 -14.05 21.90 -23.02
CA GLY A 45 -14.64 23.04 -22.32
C GLY A 45 -14.82 22.83 -20.80
N GLN A 46 -15.58 23.73 -20.16
CA GLN A 46 -15.66 23.82 -18.69
C GLN A 46 -16.10 22.51 -18.00
N GLY A 47 -16.93 21.69 -18.66
CA GLY A 47 -17.33 20.38 -18.14
C GLY A 47 -16.19 19.36 -18.10
N GLY A 48 -15.31 19.37 -19.11
CA GLY A 48 -14.11 18.54 -19.13
C GLY A 48 -13.09 18.98 -18.10
N ASP A 49 -12.91 20.29 -17.94
CA ASP A 49 -12.01 20.84 -16.92
C ASP A 49 -12.46 20.43 -15.50
N ALA A 50 -13.76 20.51 -15.22
CA ALA A 50 -14.33 20.08 -13.94
C ALA A 50 -14.20 18.56 -13.70
N TYR A 51 -14.37 17.77 -14.76
CA TYR A 51 -14.13 16.32 -14.71
C TYR A 51 -12.66 16.01 -14.42
N LEU A 52 -11.71 16.66 -15.10
CA LEU A 52 -10.28 16.45 -14.87
C LEU A 52 -9.85 16.87 -13.47
N ASP A 53 -10.39 17.97 -12.95
CA ASP A 53 -10.11 18.39 -11.57
C ASP A 53 -10.61 17.35 -10.56
N SER A 54 -11.83 16.84 -10.77
CA SER A 54 -12.41 15.79 -9.93
C SER A 54 -11.60 14.50 -10.01
N LEU A 55 -11.22 14.09 -11.22
CA LEU A 55 -10.42 12.90 -11.46
C LEU A 55 -9.05 13.00 -10.80
N ARG A 56 -8.37 14.15 -10.92
CA ARG A 56 -7.08 14.41 -10.26
C ARG A 56 -7.19 14.26 -8.74
N ARG A 57 -8.20 14.88 -8.12
CA ARG A 57 -8.41 14.75 -6.67
C ARG A 57 -8.60 13.29 -6.26
N LEU A 58 -9.36 12.54 -7.04
CA LEU A 58 -9.66 11.14 -6.75
C LEU A 58 -8.42 10.27 -6.91
N THR A 59 -7.67 10.40 -8.01
CA THR A 59 -6.46 9.60 -8.25
C THR A 59 -5.33 9.97 -7.28
N SER A 60 -5.20 11.24 -6.88
CA SER A 60 -4.29 11.65 -5.80
C SER A 60 -4.66 11.00 -4.47
N ALA A 61 -5.94 11.04 -4.07
CA ALA A 61 -6.37 10.42 -2.82
C ALA A 61 -6.14 8.90 -2.82
N VAL A 62 -6.36 8.23 -3.96
CA VAL A 62 -6.09 6.80 -4.12
C VAL A 62 -4.60 6.50 -4.01
N SER A 63 -3.74 7.34 -4.62
CA SER A 63 -2.28 7.24 -4.47
C SER A 63 -1.84 7.40 -3.01
N ASP A 64 -2.39 8.38 -2.28
CA ASP A 64 -2.07 8.61 -0.87
C ASP A 64 -2.49 7.43 0.03
N ILE A 65 -3.61 6.79 -0.28
CA ILE A 65 -4.05 5.56 0.39
C ILE A 65 -3.05 4.43 0.11
N GLY A 66 -2.65 4.24 -1.15
CA GLY A 66 -1.62 3.27 -1.53
C GLY A 66 -0.33 3.47 -0.75
N ASP A 67 0.20 4.69 -0.73
CA ASP A 67 1.41 5.04 0.02
C ASP A 67 1.28 4.75 1.52
N THR A 68 0.11 5.06 2.10
CA THR A 68 -0.17 4.80 3.52
C THR A 68 -0.16 3.30 3.81
N ILE A 69 -0.81 2.49 2.97
CA ILE A 69 -0.81 1.03 3.10
C ILE A 69 0.61 0.47 2.96
N GLN A 70 1.40 0.99 2.02
CA GLN A 70 2.78 0.55 1.81
C GLN A 70 3.67 0.85 3.03
N ARG A 71 3.56 2.06 3.61
CA ARG A 71 4.28 2.42 4.85
C ARG A 71 3.84 1.57 6.03
N HIS A 72 2.54 1.35 6.18
CA HIS A 72 2.01 0.51 7.25
C HIS A 72 2.48 -0.93 7.12
N SER A 73 2.46 -1.48 5.90
CA SER A 73 2.96 -2.83 5.61
C SER A 73 4.42 -2.99 5.98
N ALA A 74 5.28 -2.03 5.60
CA ALA A 74 6.69 -2.04 5.98
C ALA A 74 6.90 -2.00 7.50
N ALA A 75 6.10 -1.21 8.23
CA ALA A 75 6.14 -1.16 9.69
C ALA A 75 5.73 -2.50 10.32
N VAL A 76 4.70 -3.16 9.78
CA VAL A 76 4.28 -4.50 10.19
C VAL A 76 5.39 -5.52 9.95
N THR A 77 5.98 -5.55 8.75
CA THR A 77 7.12 -6.44 8.44
C THR A 77 8.27 -6.25 9.44
N SER A 78 8.65 -4.99 9.69
CA SER A 78 9.71 -4.67 10.65
C SER A 78 9.36 -5.13 12.06
N SER A 79 8.12 -4.94 12.52
CA SER A 79 7.70 -5.34 13.86
C SER A 79 7.79 -6.85 14.06
N PHE A 80 7.36 -7.64 13.07
CA PHE A 80 7.46 -9.10 13.14
C PHE A 80 8.91 -9.58 13.05
N GLY A 81 9.74 -8.94 12.20
CA GLY A 81 11.18 -9.25 12.12
C GLY A 81 11.92 -8.97 13.43
N SER A 82 11.73 -7.79 14.02
CA SER A 82 12.38 -7.43 15.29
C SER A 82 11.94 -8.29 16.47
N ALA A 83 10.67 -8.71 16.50
CA ALA A 83 10.16 -9.63 17.51
C ALA A 83 10.81 -11.02 17.37
N HIS A 84 10.90 -11.55 16.14
CA HIS A 84 11.58 -12.82 15.86
C HIS A 84 13.06 -12.78 16.29
N ASP A 85 13.78 -11.71 15.97
CA ASP A 85 15.20 -11.58 16.32
C ASP A 85 15.40 -11.50 17.83
N THR A 86 14.52 -10.79 18.53
CA THR A 86 14.53 -10.69 20.00
C THR A 86 14.32 -12.07 20.63
N ASP A 87 13.33 -12.83 20.16
CA ASP A 87 13.03 -14.17 20.66
C ASP A 87 14.18 -15.15 20.36
N SER A 88 14.74 -15.09 19.16
CA SER A 88 15.88 -15.93 18.75
C SER A 88 17.11 -15.66 19.62
N MET A 89 17.43 -14.39 19.89
CA MET A 89 18.51 -14.03 20.82
C MET A 89 18.22 -14.49 22.25
N ALA A 90 16.99 -14.36 22.73
CA ALA A 90 16.59 -14.82 24.06
C ALA A 90 16.72 -16.34 24.20
N ALA A 91 16.26 -17.11 23.21
CA ALA A 91 16.41 -18.56 23.16
C ALA A 91 17.89 -18.97 23.21
N GLN A 92 18.72 -18.32 22.39
CA GLN A 92 20.16 -18.58 22.34
C GLN A 92 20.86 -18.28 23.67
N MET A 93 20.47 -17.22 24.39
CA MET A 93 20.99 -16.93 25.73
C MET A 93 20.54 -17.94 26.80
N LEU A 94 19.37 -18.54 26.62
CA LEU A 94 18.82 -19.57 27.51
C LEU A 94 19.32 -20.98 27.18
N GLY A 95 20.06 -21.16 26.08
CA GLY A 95 20.56 -22.47 25.63
C GLY A 95 19.47 -23.39 25.10
N LEU A 96 18.35 -22.82 24.63
CA LEU A 96 17.28 -23.49 23.89
C LEU A 96 17.53 -23.34 22.38
#